data_AF-A0A7Y6CXC2-F1
#
_entry.id   AF-A0A7Y6CXC2-F1
#
_cell.length_a   1.000
_cell.length_b   1.000
_cell.length_c   1.000
_cell.angle_alpha   90.00
_cell.angle_beta   90.00
_cell.angle_gamma   90.00
#
_symmetry.space_group_name_H-M   'P 1'
#
loop_
_entity.id
_entity.type
_entity.pdbx_description
1 polymer ?
#
loop_
_entity_poly.entity_id
_entity_poly.type
_entity_poly.pdbx_seq_one_letter_code
_entity_poly.pdbx_strand_id
1 'polypeptide(L)'
;MDKVNYLATEIERRHLGRAVAVKLGLEFSKRANAPEPELWLQGLGRANADEKTLVSKAVAEWADGDSIASHYGFGIQLFCSDDFAKGAGSQSILSEDNRRCLTENFGVKFVTLAQLAEMLRR
;
A
#
# COMPACT_ATOMS: atom_id res chain seq x y z
N MET A 1 9.99 -15.67 -3.06
CA MET A 1 9.48 -14.38 -3.60
C MET A 1 8.07 -14.53 -4.18
N ASP A 2 7.69 -15.70 -4.70
CA ASP A 2 6.40 -15.92 -5.37
C ASP A 2 5.18 -15.51 -4.54
N LYS A 3 5.15 -15.80 -3.24
CA LYS A 3 4.05 -15.41 -2.34
C LYS A 3 3.97 -13.89 -2.10
N VAL A 4 5.11 -13.20 -2.02
CA VAL A 4 5.14 -11.73 -1.89
C VAL A 4 4.50 -11.11 -3.14
N ASN A 5 4.98 -11.53 -4.32
CA ASN A 5 4.47 -11.04 -5.60
C ASN A 5 2.99 -11.38 -5.79
N TYR A 6 2.56 -12.56 -5.33
CA TYR A 6 1.16 -12.95 -5.37
C TYR A 6 0.27 -11.99 -4.57
N LEU A 7 0.57 -11.75 -3.28
CA LEU A 7 -0.25 -10.84 -2.49
C LEU A 7 -0.16 -9.39 -2.98
N ALA A 8 1.01 -8.92 -3.40
CA ALA A 8 1.15 -7.59 -4.00
C ALA A 8 0.25 -7.44 -5.25
N THR A 9 0.19 -8.47 -6.10
CA THR A 9 -0.71 -8.49 -7.28
C THR A 9 -2.17 -8.46 -6.88
N GLU A 10 -2.59 -9.21 -5.86
CA GLU A 10 -3.96 -9.20 -5.35
C GLU A 10 -4.35 -7.84 -4.73
N ILE A 11 -3.41 -7.18 -4.05
CA ILE A 11 -3.59 -5.81 -3.54
C ILE A 11 -3.80 -4.83 -4.71
N GLU A 12 -2.97 -4.92 -5.75
CA GLU A 12 -3.05 -4.05 -6.92
C GLU A 12 -4.34 -4.25 -7.74
N ARG A 13 -4.82 -5.51 -7.85
CA ARG A 13 -6.11 -5.83 -8.48
C ARG A 13 -7.30 -5.15 -7.81
N ARG A 14 -7.15 -4.77 -6.54
CA ARG A 14 -8.14 -4.00 -5.77
C ARG A 14 -7.93 -2.49 -5.86
N HIS A 15 -7.02 -2.04 -6.71
CA HIS A 15 -6.61 -0.63 -6.88
C HIS A 15 -5.98 -0.01 -5.63
N LEU A 16 -5.31 -0.83 -4.81
CA LEU A 16 -4.62 -0.43 -3.58
C LEU A 16 -3.10 -0.57 -3.72
N GLY A 17 -2.35 -0.10 -2.72
CA GLY A 17 -0.89 -0.21 -2.72
C GLY A 17 -0.24 0.49 -3.92
N ARG A 18 0.68 -0.21 -4.60
CA ARG A 18 1.42 0.33 -5.76
C ARG A 18 0.52 0.84 -6.88
N ALA A 19 -0.68 0.25 -7.07
CA ALA A 19 -1.61 0.65 -8.12
C ALA A 19 -2.01 2.14 -8.02
N VAL A 20 -2.05 2.70 -6.80
CA VAL A 20 -2.33 4.12 -6.57
C VAL A 20 -1.21 5.00 -7.17
N ALA A 21 0.05 4.64 -6.92
CA ALA A 21 1.22 5.34 -7.44
C ALA A 21 1.36 5.20 -8.97
N VAL A 22 1.08 4.01 -9.51
CA VAL A 22 1.05 3.78 -10.97
C VAL A 22 0.01 4.67 -11.64
N LYS A 23 -1.23 4.66 -11.13
CA LYS A 23 -2.31 5.48 -11.67
C LYS A 23 -1.93 6.97 -11.67
N LEU A 24 -1.42 7.46 -10.55
CA LEU A 24 -1.03 8.87 -10.40
C LEU A 24 0.12 9.25 -11.36
N GLY A 25 1.11 8.38 -11.52
CA GLY A 25 2.20 8.58 -12.46
C GLY A 25 1.71 8.72 -13.90
N LEU A 26 0.82 7.83 -14.34
CA LEU A 26 0.22 7.88 -15.68
C LEU A 26 -0.63 9.15 -15.90
N GLU A 27 -1.39 9.58 -14.89
CA GLU A 27 -2.15 10.82 -14.94
C GLU A 27 -1.26 12.06 -15.13
N PHE A 28 -0.12 12.11 -14.44
CA PHE A 28 0.84 13.21 -14.55
C PHE A 28 1.62 13.20 -15.87
N SER A 29 2.02 12.03 -16.36
CA SER A 29 2.60 11.87 -17.70
C SER A 29 1.65 12.39 -18.78
N LYS A 30 0.37 11.99 -18.71
CA LYS A 30 -0.67 12.46 -19.64
C LYS A 30 -0.90 13.97 -19.54
N ARG A 31 -1.01 14.51 -18.33
CA ARG A 31 -1.16 15.97 -18.09
C ARG A 31 -0.02 16.77 -18.71
N ALA A 32 1.20 16.23 -18.66
CA ALA A 32 2.40 16.88 -19.17
C ALA A 32 2.64 16.66 -20.67
N ASN A 33 1.78 15.93 -21.38
CA ASN A 33 2.02 15.47 -22.75
C ASN A 33 3.41 14.83 -22.92
N ALA A 34 3.79 13.96 -21.98
CA ALA A 34 5.07 13.30 -22.00
C ALA A 34 5.23 12.40 -23.25
N PRO A 35 6.45 12.28 -23.80
CA PRO A 35 6.70 11.37 -24.93
C PRO A 35 6.59 9.91 -24.48
N GLU A 36 5.95 9.09 -25.31
CA GLU A 36 5.82 7.64 -25.08
C GLU A 36 6.98 6.87 -25.74
N PRO A 37 7.53 5.80 -25.11
CA PRO A 37 7.13 5.27 -23.81
C PRO A 37 7.78 6.01 -22.63
N GLU A 38 6.99 6.29 -21.59
CA GLU A 38 7.48 6.82 -20.31
C GLU A 38 7.22 5.83 -19.15
N LEU A 39 8.16 5.71 -18.22
CA LEU A 39 7.93 4.93 -16.99
C LEU A 39 7.02 5.72 -16.05
N TRP A 40 6.02 5.07 -15.44
CA TRP A 40 5.11 5.73 -14.49
C TRP A 40 5.84 6.42 -13.32
N LEU A 41 7.00 5.91 -12.90
CA LEU A 41 7.87 6.55 -11.89
C LEU A 41 8.37 7.93 -12.35
N GLN A 42 8.69 8.09 -13.63
CA GLN A 42 9.05 9.39 -14.21
C GLN A 42 7.83 10.32 -14.22
N GLY A 43 6.64 9.78 -14.48
CA GLY A 43 5.37 10.50 -14.36
C GLY A 43 5.15 11.11 -12.97
N LEU A 44 5.42 10.38 -11.89
CA LEU A 44 5.37 10.93 -10.52
C LEU A 44 6.32 12.13 -10.33
N GLY A 45 7.47 12.11 -10.98
CA GLY A 45 8.44 13.21 -10.99
C GLY A 45 7.94 14.49 -11.66
N ARG A 46 6.80 14.44 -12.37
CA ARG A 46 6.17 15.59 -13.03
C ARG A 46 5.17 16.33 -12.12
N ALA A 47 5.01 15.90 -10.88
CA ALA A 47 4.15 16.55 -9.90
C ALA A 47 4.51 18.04 -9.73
N ASN A 48 3.51 18.91 -9.82
CA ASN A 48 3.66 20.32 -9.46
C ASN A 48 3.71 20.49 -7.92
N ALA A 49 3.85 21.73 -7.43
CA ALA A 49 3.97 22.01 -6.00
C ALA A 49 2.76 21.50 -5.19
N ASP A 50 1.54 21.67 -5.72
CA ASP A 50 0.29 21.29 -5.04
C ASP A 50 0.05 19.77 -5.08
N GLU A 51 0.64 19.08 -6.06
CA GLU A 51 0.53 17.63 -6.28
C GLU A 51 1.53 16.80 -5.45
N LYS A 52 2.56 17.41 -4.86
CA LYS A 52 3.57 16.67 -4.06
C LYS A 52 2.95 15.86 -2.93
N THR A 53 1.91 16.37 -2.28
CA THR A 53 1.20 15.66 -1.22
C THR A 53 0.48 14.42 -1.75
N LEU A 54 -0.02 14.44 -2.99
CA LEU A 54 -0.65 13.28 -3.62
C LEU A 54 0.39 12.19 -3.88
N VAL A 55 1.57 12.56 -4.39
CA VAL A 55 2.69 11.62 -4.58
C VAL A 55 3.11 11.00 -3.26
N SER A 56 3.30 11.83 -2.22
CA SER A 56 3.68 11.34 -0.89
C SER A 56 2.69 10.33 -0.34
N LYS A 57 1.38 10.58 -0.49
CA LYS A 57 0.33 9.65 -0.05
C LYS A 57 0.31 8.37 -0.87
N ALA A 58 0.48 8.45 -2.18
CA ALA A 58 0.51 7.29 -3.06
C ALA A 58 1.73 6.39 -2.79
N VAL A 59 2.89 6.98 -2.47
CA VAL A 59 4.09 6.24 -2.07
C VAL A 59 3.94 5.61 -0.69
N ALA A 60 3.32 6.31 0.27
CA ALA A 60 3.03 5.74 1.59
C ALA A 60 2.10 4.51 1.49
N GLU A 61 1.01 4.64 0.73
CA GLU A 61 0.08 3.54 0.46
C GLU A 61 0.76 2.35 -0.24
N TRP A 62 1.67 2.62 -1.19
CA TRP A 62 2.51 1.58 -1.79
C TRP A 62 3.39 0.89 -0.73
N ALA A 63 4.09 1.65 0.11
CA ALA A 63 4.96 1.10 1.15
C ALA A 63 4.19 0.21 2.14
N ASP A 64 2.97 0.58 2.52
CA ASP A 64 2.09 -0.24 3.36
C ASP A 64 1.74 -1.56 2.68
N GLY A 65 1.34 -1.51 1.39
CA GLY A 65 1.04 -2.69 0.58
C GLY A 65 2.23 -3.65 0.46
N ASP A 66 3.42 -3.14 0.17
CA ASP A 66 4.66 -3.92 0.06
C ASP A 66 5.06 -4.54 1.40
N SER A 67 4.86 -3.80 2.50
CA SER A 67 5.15 -4.29 3.85
C SER A 67 4.22 -5.45 4.22
N ILE A 68 2.92 -5.35 3.93
CA ILE A 68 1.94 -6.43 4.14
C ILE A 68 2.25 -7.64 3.25
N ALA A 69 2.54 -7.42 1.96
CA ALA A 69 2.91 -8.48 1.03
C ALA A 69 4.16 -9.24 1.49
N SER A 70 5.13 -8.52 2.04
CA SER A 70 6.35 -9.09 2.62
C SER A 70 6.03 -9.96 3.83
N HIS A 71 5.17 -9.49 4.75
CA HIS A 71 4.75 -10.26 5.92
C HIS A 71 4.13 -11.60 5.51
N TYR A 72 3.18 -11.57 4.57
CA TYR A 72 2.57 -12.79 4.03
C TYR A 72 3.61 -13.71 3.38
N GLY A 73 4.47 -13.18 2.51
CA GLY A 73 5.41 -13.98 1.74
C GLY A 73 6.52 -14.63 2.57
N PHE A 74 6.92 -13.99 3.67
CA PHE A 74 7.89 -14.53 4.63
C PHE A 74 7.24 -15.31 5.78
N GLY A 75 5.92 -15.47 5.80
CA GLY A 75 5.21 -16.21 6.85
C GLY A 75 5.16 -15.47 8.20
N ILE A 76 5.37 -14.15 8.20
CA ILE A 76 5.24 -13.29 9.38
C ILE A 76 3.76 -12.96 9.53
N GLN A 77 3.09 -13.63 10.47
CA GLN A 77 1.63 -13.57 10.60
C GLN A 77 1.10 -12.27 11.22
N LEU A 78 1.93 -11.56 11.99
CA LEU A 78 1.52 -10.35 12.70
C LEU A 78 2.10 -9.13 11.99
N PHE A 79 1.23 -8.31 11.39
CA PHE A 79 1.57 -6.98 10.91
C PHE A 79 1.30 -5.97 12.03
N CYS A 80 2.37 -5.42 12.60
CA CYS A 80 2.29 -4.46 13.70
C CYS A 80 2.30 -3.03 13.17
N SER A 81 1.22 -2.28 13.40
CA SER A 81 1.13 -0.85 13.08
C SER A 81 0.18 -0.16 14.05
N ASP A 82 0.46 1.11 14.37
CA ASP A 82 -0.52 2.01 15.02
C ASP A 82 -1.18 2.95 14.01
N ASP A 83 -0.62 3.03 12.80
CA ASP A 83 -1.24 3.69 11.67
C ASP A 83 -2.20 2.71 11.00
N PHE A 84 -3.50 2.94 11.22
CA PHE A 84 -4.58 2.22 10.56
C PHE A 84 -5.47 3.19 9.78
N ALA A 85 -4.85 4.14 9.08
CA ALA A 85 -5.55 5.02 8.15
C ALA A 85 -6.70 5.80 8.80
N LYS A 86 -6.50 6.28 10.04
CA LYS A 86 -7.48 7.12 10.78
C LYS A 86 -7.70 8.43 10.00
N GLY A 87 -8.68 8.41 9.09
CA GLY A 87 -9.04 9.55 8.23
C GLY A 87 -8.83 9.35 6.72
N ALA A 88 -8.21 8.26 6.26
CA ALA A 88 -8.03 8.02 4.80
C ALA A 88 -9.22 7.30 4.14
N GLY A 89 -10.15 6.77 4.93
CA GLY A 89 -11.36 6.11 4.43
C GLY A 89 -11.07 4.74 3.79
N SER A 90 -11.97 4.28 2.92
CA SER A 90 -11.92 2.96 2.28
C SER A 90 -10.80 2.81 1.23
N GLN A 91 -10.12 3.89 0.86
CA GLN A 91 -9.10 3.90 -0.20
C GLN A 91 -7.68 3.55 0.28
N SER A 92 -7.50 3.22 1.56
CA SER A 92 -6.21 2.74 2.06
C SER A 92 -6.22 1.24 2.30
N ILE A 93 -5.11 0.56 2.00
CA ILE A 93 -4.87 -0.85 2.30
C ILE A 93 -5.01 -1.18 3.79
N LEU A 94 -4.82 -0.19 4.66
CA LEU A 94 -4.97 -0.32 6.11
C LEU A 94 -6.38 0.01 6.62
N SER A 95 -7.34 0.32 5.73
CA SER A 95 -8.75 0.49 6.11
C SER A 95 -9.32 -0.79 6.75
N GLU A 96 -10.36 -0.65 7.58
CA GLU A 96 -10.96 -1.78 8.29
C GLU A 96 -11.40 -2.91 7.37
N ASP A 97 -12.09 -2.58 6.27
CA ASP A 97 -12.55 -3.58 5.29
C ASP A 97 -11.40 -4.29 4.59
N ASN A 98 -10.33 -3.55 4.25
CA ASN A 98 -9.16 -4.12 3.61
C ASN A 98 -8.38 -5.03 4.57
N ARG A 99 -8.19 -4.62 5.83
CA ARG A 99 -7.58 -5.45 6.88
C ARG A 99 -8.39 -6.72 7.15
N ARG A 100 -9.73 -6.62 7.22
CA ARG A 100 -10.62 -7.78 7.39
C ARG A 100 -10.44 -8.77 6.25
N CYS A 101 -10.50 -8.29 5.01
CA CYS A 101 -10.29 -9.12 3.82
C CYS A 101 -8.89 -9.78 3.79
N LEU A 102 -7.84 -9.04 4.18
CA LEU A 102 -6.47 -9.57 4.25
C LEU A 102 -6.32 -10.63 5.35
N THR A 103 -7.00 -10.45 6.48
CA THR A 103 -7.04 -11.41 7.57
C THR A 103 -7.74 -12.70 7.13
N GLU A 104 -8.93 -12.59 6.53
CA GLU A 104 -9.77 -13.74 6.15
C GLU A 104 -9.15 -14.55 5.00
N ASN A 105 -8.64 -13.88 3.97
CA ASN A 105 -8.18 -14.57 2.75
C ASN A 105 -6.69 -14.94 2.77
N PHE A 106 -5.88 -14.23 3.55
CA PHE A 106 -4.42 -14.39 3.53
C PHE A 106 -3.82 -14.65 4.91
N GLY A 107 -4.61 -14.59 5.99
CA GLY A 107 -4.17 -14.90 7.35
C GLY A 107 -3.27 -13.84 7.99
N VAL A 108 -3.13 -12.66 7.38
CA VAL A 108 -2.35 -11.55 7.96
C VAL A 108 -3.15 -10.92 9.10
N LYS A 109 -2.61 -10.92 10.31
CA LYS A 109 -3.24 -10.35 11.50
C LYS A 109 -2.66 -8.98 11.78
N PHE A 110 -3.53 -8.00 11.95
CA PHE A 110 -3.15 -6.62 12.25
C PHE A 110 -3.21 -6.38 13.75
N VAL A 111 -2.10 -5.93 14.33
CA VAL A 111 -1.98 -5.66 15.77
C VAL A 111 -1.37 -4.28 16.01
N THR A 112 -1.75 -3.63 17.11
CA THR A 112 -1.04 -2.45 17.62
C THR A 112 0.23 -2.87 18.37
N LEU A 113 1.13 -1.92 18.63
CA LEU A 113 2.29 -2.18 19.47
C LEU A 113 1.88 -2.61 20.88
N ALA A 114 0.81 -2.02 21.43
CA ALA A 114 0.26 -2.38 22.73
C ALA A 114 -0.27 -3.83 22.75
N GLN A 115 -1.00 -4.25 21.71
CA GLN A 115 -1.50 -5.63 21.58
C GLN A 115 -0.34 -6.62 21.44
N LEU A 116 0.67 -6.29 20.64
CA LEU A 116 1.85 -7.12 20.47
C LEU A 116 2.63 -7.27 21.79
N ALA A 117 2.83 -6.18 22.53
CA ALA A 117 3.52 -6.20 23.82
C ALA A 117 2.79 -7.09 24.84
N GLU A 118 1.46 -7.05 24.87
CA GLU A 118 0.65 -7.89 25.76
C GLU A 118 0.81 -9.38 25.44
N MET A 119 0.94 -9.75 24.17
CA MET A 119 1.19 -11.15 23.77
C MET A 119 2.50 -11.72 24.33
N LEU A 120 3.48 -10.87 24.65
CA LEU A 120 4.81 -11.25 25.15
C LEU A 120 4.88 -11.34 26.68
N ARG A 121 3.89 -10.81 27.43
CA ARG A 121 3.89 -10.78 28.90
C ARG A 121 3.50 -12.11 29.56
N ARG A 122 3.82 -13.23 28.91
CA ARG A 122 3.55 -14.58 29.42
C ARG A 122 4.58 -15.01 30.45
#